data_AF-A0A3B0STM6-F1
#
_entry.id   AF-A0A3B0STM6-F1
#
_cell.length_a   1.000
_cell.length_b   1.000
_cell.length_c   1.000
_cell.angle_alpha   90.00
_cell.angle_beta   90.00
_cell.angle_gamma   90.00
#
_symmetry.space_group_name_H-M   'P 1'
#
loop_
_entity.id
_entity.type
_entity.pdbx_description
1 polymer ?
#
loop_
_entity_poly.entity_id
_entity_poly.type
_entity_poly.pdbx_seq_one_letter_code
_entity_poly.pdbx_strand_id
1 'polypeptide(L)' 'VLELLPQIPVLDARTLARHVGVSERSARNALEALEQHEIVVPVDVEVGQRGRPARWWAARELLNIAQQWVR' A
#
# COMPACT_ATOMS: atom_id res chain seq x y z
N VAL A 1 -9.77 -1.85 -5.17
CA VAL A 1 -8.55 -1.77 -4.33
C VAL A 1 -7.77 -3.08 -4.36
N LEU A 2 -8.38 -4.22 -3.99
CA LEU A 2 -7.70 -5.53 -3.97
C LEU A 2 -7.06 -5.90 -5.32
N GLU A 3 -7.75 -5.65 -6.43
CA GLU A 3 -7.25 -5.89 -7.80
C GLU A 3 -6.00 -5.07 -8.16
N LEU A 4 -5.71 -4.00 -7.42
CA LEU A 4 -4.55 -3.14 -7.63
C LEU A 4 -3.30 -3.68 -6.92
N LEU A 5 -3.46 -4.46 -5.85
CA LEU A 5 -2.34 -4.93 -5.01
C LEU A 5 -1.33 -5.81 -5.77
N PRO A 6 -1.73 -6.70 -6.71
CA PRO A 6 -0.76 -7.45 -7.51
C PRO A 6 0.11 -6.57 -8.42
N GLN A 7 -0.40 -5.39 -8.82
CA GLN A 7 0.29 -4.47 -9.73
C GLN A 7 1.17 -3.48 -8.95
N ILE A 8 0.70 -3.06 -7.78
CA ILE A 8 1.37 -2.09 -6.90
C ILE A 8 1.32 -2.63 -5.46
N PRO A 9 2.20 -3.59 -5.12
CA PRO A 9 2.15 -4.27 -3.83
C PRO A 9 2.59 -3.40 -2.65
N VAL A 10 3.23 -2.25 -2.91
CA VAL A 10 3.62 -1.25 -1.92
C VAL A 10 3.09 0.11 -2.35
N LEU A 11 2.22 0.73 -1.54
CA LEU A 11 1.53 1.97 -1.90
C LEU A 11 1.18 2.85 -0.70
N ASP A 12 1.06 4.16 -0.97
CA ASP A 12 0.50 5.15 -0.05
C ASP A 12 -0.95 5.51 -0.43
N ALA A 13 -1.66 6.20 0.48
CA ALA A 13 -3.04 6.62 0.25
C ALA A 13 -3.20 7.51 -0.99
N ARG A 14 -2.20 8.36 -1.27
CA ARG A 14 -2.18 9.25 -2.44
C ARG A 14 -2.08 8.48 -3.75
N THR A 15 -1.27 7.43 -3.79
CA THR A 15 -1.12 6.55 -4.96
C THR A 15 -2.39 5.76 -5.20
N LEU A 16 -3.01 5.21 -4.14
CA LEU A 16 -4.30 4.53 -4.26
C LEU A 16 -5.41 5.48 -4.76
N ALA A 17 -5.49 6.68 -4.18
CA ALA A 17 -6.47 7.70 -4.55
C ALA A 17 -6.43 8.05 -6.04
N ARG A 18 -5.22 8.26 -6.59
CA ARG A 18 -5.02 8.54 -8.02
C ARG A 18 -5.45 7.39 -8.92
N HIS A 19 -5.14 6.15 -8.55
CA HIS A 19 -5.46 4.98 -9.38
C HIS A 19 -6.95 4.63 -9.37
N VAL A 20 -7.62 4.83 -8.23
CA VAL A 20 -9.03 4.46 -8.06
C VAL A 20 -9.99 5.63 -8.36
N GLY A 21 -9.48 6.86 -8.43
CA GLY A 21 -10.30 8.05 -8.71
C GLY A 21 -11.13 8.49 -7.50
N VAL A 22 -10.57 8.41 -6.29
CA VAL A 22 -11.24 8.78 -5.03
C VAL A 22 -10.42 9.79 -4.23
N SER A 23 -11.00 10.36 -3.18
CA SER A 23 -10.26 11.26 -2.28
C SER A 23 -9.13 10.53 -1.52
N GLU A 24 -8.05 11.23 -1.17
CA GLU A 24 -6.98 10.65 -0.35
C GLU A 24 -7.49 10.15 1.01
N ARG A 25 -8.48 10.84 1.60
CA ARG A 25 -9.11 10.41 2.84
C ARG A 25 -9.83 9.07 2.68
N SER A 26 -10.62 8.91 1.62
CA SER A 26 -11.30 7.64 1.31
C SER A 26 -10.31 6.51 1.05
N ALA A 27 -9.23 6.81 0.32
CA ALA A 27 -8.16 5.85 0.06
C ALA A 27 -7.44 5.44 1.36
N ARG A 28 -7.16 6.38 2.26
CA ARG A 28 -6.58 6.08 3.58
C ARG A 28 -7.50 5.17 4.39
N ASN A 29 -8.78 5.49 4.49
CA ASN A 29 -9.75 4.65 5.20
C ASN A 29 -9.81 3.23 4.61
N ALA A 30 -9.73 3.10 3.28
CA ALA A 30 -9.69 1.79 2.63
C ALA A 30 -8.42 1.01 3.00
N LEU A 31 -7.25 1.65 3.02
CA LEU A 31 -5.99 1.01 3.42
C LEU A 31 -6.00 0.62 4.91
N GLU A 32 -6.56 1.45 5.78
CA GLU A 32 -6.73 1.13 7.20
C GLU A 32 -7.70 -0.05 7.42
N ALA A 33 -8.78 -0.14 6.63
CA ALA A 33 -9.68 -1.29 6.68
C ALA A 33 -8.97 -2.57 6.20
N LEU A 34 -8.17 -2.50 5.13
CA LEU A 34 -7.37 -3.64 4.67
C LEU A 34 -6.28 -4.04 5.68
N GLU A 35 -5.71 -3.07 6.39
CA GLU A 35 -4.75 -3.30 7.49
C GLU A 35 -5.40 -4.04 8.65
N GLN A 36 -6.63 -3.67 9.04
CA GLN A 36 -7.39 -4.37 10.08
C GLN A 36 -7.67 -5.84 9.75
N HIS A 37 -7.69 -6.19 8.46
CA HIS A 37 -7.85 -7.56 7.97
C HIS A 37 -6.51 -8.23 7.62
N GLU A 38 -5.38 -7.61 7.98
CA GLU A 38 -4.03 -8.13 7.72
C GLU A 38 -3.72 -8.37 6.23
N ILE A 39 -4.49 -7.77 5.33
CA ILE A 39 -4.28 -7.87 3.87
C ILE A 39 -3.07 -7.03 3.44
N VAL A 40 -2.91 -5.88 4.09
CA VAL A 40 -1.74 -5.01 3.95
C VAL A 40 -1.18 -4.68 5.33
N VAL A 41 0.10 -4.40 5.42
CA VAL A 41 0.76 -4.00 6.68
C VAL A 41 1.44 -2.66 6.50
N PRO A 42 1.45 -1.79 7.53
CA PRO A 42 2.22 -0.55 7.45
C PRO A 42 3.70 -0.86 7.30
N VAL A 43 4.39 -0.07 6.48
CA VAL A 43 5.83 -0.16 6.28
C VAL A 43 6.45 1.21 6.34
N ASP A 44 7.66 1.28 6.89
CA ASP A 44 8.47 2.48 6.84
C ASP A 44 9.21 2.52 5.50
N VAL A 45 8.98 3.59 4.75
CA VAL A 45 9.71 3.87 3.52
C VAL A 45 10.50 5.14 3.74
N GLU A 46 11.82 5.05 3.65
CA GLU A 46 12.68 6.22 3.69
C GLU A 46 12.49 7.03 2.41
N VAL A 47 11.66 8.08 2.49
CA VAL A 47 11.49 9.02 1.38
C VAL A 47 12.37 10.23 1.67
N GLY A 48 13.42 10.43 0.88
CA GLY A 48 14.43 11.50 1.08
C GLY A 48 13.94 12.95 0.87
N GLN A 49 12.64 13.23 0.97
CA GLN A 49 12.07 14.57 0.76
C GLN A 49 11.65 15.23 2.08
N ARG A 50 11.86 16.55 2.18
CA ARG A 50 11.40 17.38 3.30
C ARG A 50 9.87 17.45 3.32
N GLY A 51 9.25 16.92 4.38
CA GLY A 51 7.79 16.93 4.60
C GLY A 51 7.37 15.95 5.69
N ARG A 52 6.07 15.90 6.01
CA ARG A 52 5.53 14.84 6.89
C ARG A 52 5.66 13.50 6.14
N PRO A 53 6.29 12.47 6.72
CA PRO A 53 6.39 11.16 6.09
C PRO A 53 4.99 10.64 5.73
N ALA A 54 4.79 10.24 4.47
CA ALA A 54 3.59 9.53 4.08
C ALA A 54 3.62 8.14 4.74
N ARG A 55 2.49 7.68 5.27
CA ARG A 55 2.34 6.29 5.70
C ARG A 55 2.22 5.41 4.45
N TRP A 56 2.97 4.31 4.43
CA TRP A 56 2.96 3.33 3.35
C TRP A 56 2.42 2.00 3.85
N TRP A 57 1.85 1.23 2.94
CA TRP A 57 1.34 -0.11 3.19
C TRP A 57 1.90 -1.09 2.16
N ALA A 58 2.19 -2.30 2.60
CA ALA A 58 2.66 -3.39 1.77
C ALA A 58 1.73 -4.61 1.86
N ALA A 59 1.38 -5.19 0.71
CA ALA A 59 0.75 -6.52 0.63
C ALA A 59 1.82 -7.60 0.84
N ARG A 60 2.27 -7.77 2.10
CA ARG A 60 3.45 -8.56 2.47
C ARG A 60 3.39 -10.00 1.94
N GLU A 61 2.24 -10.64 2.00
CA GLU A 61 2.09 -12.02 1.50
C GLU A 61 2.31 -12.12 -0.01
N LEU A 62 1.88 -11.13 -0.79
CA LEU A 62 2.17 -11.10 -2.23
C LEU A 62 3.68 -10.95 -2.49
N LEU A 63 4.37 -10.12 -1.71
CA LEU A 63 5.83 -9.95 -1.82
C LEU A 63 6.58 -11.24 -1.45
N ASN A 64 6.13 -11.93 -0.39
CA ASN A 64 6.72 -13.20 0.04
C ASN A 64 6.57 -14.28 -1.05
N ILE A 65 5.38 -14.40 -1.64
CA ILE A 65 5.13 -15.33 -2.74
C ILE A 65 6.04 -14.96 -3.92
N ALA A 66 6.07 -13.70 -4.36
CA ALA A 66 6.91 -13.28 -5.48
C ALA A 66 8.40 -13.60 -5.26
N GLN A 67 8.93 -13.44 -4.04
CA GLN A 67 10.32 -13.77 -3.72
C GLN A 67 10.63 -15.27 -3.81
N GLN A 68 9.66 -16.15 -3.54
CA GLN A 68 9.85 -17.60 -3.64
C GLN A 68 9.98 -18.07 -5.09
N TRP A 69 9.34 -17.40 -6.03
CA TRP A 69 9.34 -17.80 -7.45
C TRP A 69 10.63 -17.43 -8.19
N VAL A 70 11.40 -16.49 -7.64
CA VAL A 70 12.69 -16.03 -8.21
C VAL A 70 13.85 -16.91 -7.74
N ARG A 71 13.63 -17.82 -6.78
CA ARG A 71 14.61 -18.80 -6.31
C ARG A 71 14.52 -20.11 -7.07
#